data_AF-A0A1G4H3H4-F1
#
_entry.id   AF-A0A1G4H3H4-F1
#
_cell.length_a   1.000
_cell.length_b   1.000
_cell.length_c   1.000
_cell.angle_alpha   90.00
_cell.angle_beta   90.00
_cell.angle_gamma   90.00
#
_symmetry.space_group_name_H-M   'P 1'
#
loop_
_entity.id
_entity.type
_entity.pdbx_description
1 polymer ?
#
loop_
_entity_poly.entity_id
_entity_poly.type
_entity_poly.pdbx_seq_one_letter_code
_entity_poly.pdbx_strand_id
1 'polypeptide(L)'
;MGVEDISAEELEKATRSFVSIESATQISRRYVRKKLEEIFNLEENSLYERKKEINDIVAKVLTNLLEEENRKKNEELRANDANAHSVETNDEVDQNGENTSSRKRRNSQNKAKGEVVKKENLNDDKSSSAQSDSNDRSSSKKRKKNDEPLSARKKQANVMTKDYFLDNAESLLCNISDNIKLKLEPRIFSTGSCGWHMMDKVYLLVGDHNVLCQLCINCSVIGSKQWN
;
A
#
# COMPACT_ATOMS: atom_id res chain seq x y z
N MET A 1 -43.46 -5.58 29.66
CA MET A 1 -42.41 -4.54 29.78
C MET A 1 -42.83 -3.44 28.84
N GLY A 2 -43.06 -2.24 29.36
CA GLY A 2 -43.37 -1.06 28.55
C GLY A 2 -42.10 -0.49 27.92
N VAL A 3 -42.27 0.35 26.90
CA VAL A 3 -41.17 1.10 26.27
C VAL A 3 -40.49 2.07 27.25
N GLU A 4 -41.24 2.48 28.27
CA GLU A 4 -40.82 3.38 29.35
C GLU A 4 -39.95 2.67 30.41
N ASP A 5 -40.08 1.34 30.55
CA ASP A 5 -39.30 0.55 31.52
C ASP A 5 -37.84 0.37 31.08
N ILE A 6 -37.54 0.53 29.78
CA ILE A 6 -36.25 0.17 29.19
C ILE A 6 -35.28 1.35 29.27
N SER A 7 -34.21 1.19 30.05
CA SER A 7 -33.17 2.20 30.19
C SER A 7 -32.29 2.33 28.94
N ALA A 8 -31.64 3.49 28.79
CA ALA A 8 -30.65 3.69 27.72
C ALA A 8 -29.45 2.74 27.84
N GLU A 9 -29.10 2.31 29.06
CA GLU A 9 -28.02 1.35 29.33
C GLU A 9 -28.38 -0.07 28.85
N GLU A 10 -29.63 -0.50 29.02
CA GLU A 10 -30.12 -1.78 28.50
C GLU A 10 -30.20 -1.77 26.97
N LEU A 11 -30.63 -0.66 26.36
CA LEU A 11 -30.56 -0.47 24.91
C LEU A 11 -29.10 -0.52 24.41
N GLU A 12 -28.15 0.10 25.11
CA GLU A 12 -26.72 0.03 24.75
C GLU A 12 -26.18 -1.39 24.86
N LYS A 13 -26.48 -2.09 25.97
CA LYS A 13 -26.05 -3.48 26.21
C LYS A 13 -26.64 -4.45 25.19
N ALA A 14 -27.91 -4.30 24.84
CA ALA A 14 -28.57 -5.09 23.80
C ALA A 14 -28.00 -4.77 22.41
N THR A 15 -27.72 -3.50 22.10
CA THR A 15 -27.09 -3.11 20.83
C THR A 15 -25.69 -3.73 20.68
N ARG A 16 -24.88 -3.70 21.76
CA ARG A 16 -23.55 -4.33 21.80
C ARG A 16 -23.57 -5.86 21.57
N SER A 17 -24.68 -6.56 21.80
CA SER A 17 -24.72 -8.02 21.67
C SER A 17 -24.84 -8.51 20.22
N PHE A 18 -25.30 -7.67 19.30
CA PHE A 18 -25.47 -8.02 17.87
C PHE A 18 -24.82 -7.05 16.88
N VAL A 19 -24.34 -5.88 17.32
CA VAL A 19 -23.59 -4.94 16.49
C VAL A 19 -22.08 -5.16 16.68
N SER A 20 -21.44 -5.73 15.66
CA SER A 20 -19.98 -5.80 15.51
C SER A 20 -19.46 -4.77 14.49
N ILE A 21 -18.16 -4.51 14.50
CA ILE A 21 -17.47 -3.60 13.56
C ILE A 21 -17.72 -4.03 12.09
N GLU A 22 -17.63 -5.33 11.81
CA GLU A 22 -17.91 -5.89 10.47
C GLU A 22 -19.38 -5.69 10.06
N SER A 23 -20.31 -5.93 10.99
CA SER A 23 -21.75 -5.81 10.75
C SER A 23 -22.23 -4.38 10.52
N ALA A 24 -21.45 -3.37 10.95
CA ALA A 24 -21.77 -1.94 10.84
C ALA A 24 -22.03 -1.50 9.39
N THR A 25 -21.42 -2.19 8.42
CA THR A 25 -21.60 -1.93 6.98
C THR A 25 -22.89 -2.51 6.40
N GLN A 26 -23.51 -3.49 7.09
CA GLN A 26 -24.68 -4.24 6.60
C GLN A 26 -25.95 -3.94 7.41
N ILE A 27 -25.81 -3.58 8.68
CA ILE A 27 -26.93 -3.32 9.59
C ILE A 27 -27.54 -1.93 9.33
N SER A 28 -28.78 -1.91 8.84
CA SER A 28 -29.55 -0.66 8.73
C SER A 28 -30.09 -0.21 10.10
N ARG A 29 -30.24 1.10 10.30
CA ARG A 29 -30.86 1.69 11.52
C ARG A 29 -32.27 1.14 11.81
N ARG A 30 -33.02 0.74 10.77
CA ARG A 30 -34.32 0.06 10.90
C ARG A 30 -34.17 -1.36 11.44
N TYR A 31 -33.16 -2.10 10.98
CA TYR A 31 -32.86 -3.45 11.46
C TYR A 31 -32.46 -3.45 12.93
N VAL A 32 -31.62 -2.50 13.38
CA VAL A 32 -31.29 -2.34 14.82
C VAL A 32 -32.55 -2.20 15.65
N ARG A 33 -33.43 -1.26 15.31
CA ARG A 33 -34.67 -1.01 16.07
C ARG A 33 -35.56 -2.25 16.12
N LYS A 34 -35.78 -2.91 14.98
CA LYS A 34 -36.57 -4.15 14.94
C LYS A 34 -35.94 -5.26 15.78
N LYS A 35 -34.61 -5.40 15.77
CA LYS A 35 -33.92 -6.38 16.62
C LYS A 35 -34.02 -6.05 18.10
N LEU A 36 -34.00 -4.77 18.49
CA LEU A 36 -34.28 -4.35 19.86
C LEU A 36 -35.74 -4.65 20.25
N GLU A 37 -36.71 -4.36 19.38
CA GLU A 37 -38.13 -4.72 19.60
C GLU A 37 -38.31 -6.25 19.79
N GLU A 38 -37.62 -7.07 18.99
CA GLU A 38 -37.58 -8.53 19.15
C GLU A 38 -36.92 -8.98 20.47
N ILE A 39 -35.79 -8.37 20.87
CA ILE A 39 -35.05 -8.72 22.11
C ILE A 39 -35.85 -8.36 23.37
N PHE A 40 -36.51 -7.20 23.40
CA PHE A 40 -37.32 -6.75 24.54
C PHE A 40 -38.78 -7.24 24.46
N ASN A 41 -39.12 -8.06 23.45
CA ASN A 41 -40.45 -8.63 23.23
C ASN A 41 -41.57 -7.56 23.21
N LEU A 42 -41.32 -6.48 22.46
CA LEU A 42 -42.22 -5.35 22.23
C LEU A 42 -43.05 -5.52 20.95
N GLU A 43 -44.13 -4.74 20.79
CA GLU A 43 -44.87 -4.67 19.53
C GLU A 43 -44.05 -3.96 18.42
N GLU A 44 -44.29 -4.28 17.15
CA GLU A 44 -43.55 -3.70 16.03
C GLU A 44 -43.76 -2.18 15.92
N ASN A 45 -42.66 -1.43 15.78
CA ASN A 45 -42.57 0.04 15.85
C ASN A 45 -42.72 0.65 17.27
N SER A 46 -42.81 -0.12 18.35
CA SER A 46 -42.83 0.42 19.72
C SER A 46 -41.66 1.34 20.04
N LEU A 47 -40.48 1.11 19.43
CA LEU A 47 -39.28 1.93 19.63
C LEU A 47 -39.14 3.05 18.57
N TYR A 48 -40.18 3.34 17.77
CA TYR A 48 -40.11 4.36 16.72
C TYR A 48 -39.91 5.77 17.27
N GLU A 49 -40.56 6.14 18.38
CA GLU A 49 -40.39 7.45 19.01
C GLU A 49 -38.97 7.66 19.54
N ARG A 50 -38.35 6.60 20.07
CA ARG A 50 -36.95 6.60 20.56
C ARG A 50 -35.91 6.40 19.44
N LYS A 51 -36.29 6.53 18.15
CA LYS A 51 -35.40 6.33 17.00
C LYS A 51 -34.12 7.17 17.00
N LYS A 52 -34.14 8.37 17.60
CA LYS A 52 -32.96 9.25 17.66
C LYS A 52 -31.96 8.71 18.67
N GLU A 53 -32.41 8.50 19.90
CA GLU A 53 -31.65 7.89 20.99
C GLU A 53 -31.00 6.57 20.57
N ILE A 54 -31.75 5.68 19.90
CA ILE A 54 -31.21 4.40 19.40
C ILE A 54 -30.10 4.61 18.35
N ASN A 55 -30.23 5.61 17.46
CA ASN A 55 -29.16 5.92 16.50
C ASN A 55 -27.90 6.43 17.21
N ASP A 56 -28.07 7.28 18.22
CA ASP A 56 -26.97 7.87 18.99
C ASP A 56 -26.25 6.78 19.82
N ILE A 57 -27.00 5.83 20.39
CA ILE A 57 -26.49 4.62 21.03
C ILE A 57 -25.69 3.75 20.05
N VAL A 58 -26.23 3.48 18.84
CA VAL A 58 -25.50 2.71 17.81
C VAL A 58 -24.19 3.38 17.43
N ALA A 59 -24.18 4.69 17.22
CA ALA A 59 -22.96 5.44 16.90
C ALA A 59 -21.93 5.33 18.05
N LYS A 60 -22.35 5.56 19.29
CA LYS A 60 -21.51 5.43 20.50
C LYS A 60 -20.92 4.02 20.65
N VAL A 61 -21.73 2.98 20.44
CA VAL A 61 -21.29 1.57 20.49
C VAL A 61 -20.22 1.29 19.43
N LEU A 62 -20.42 1.75 18.20
CA LEU A 62 -19.45 1.56 17.11
C LEU A 62 -18.13 2.29 17.39
N THR A 63 -18.17 3.53 17.88
CA THR A 63 -16.97 4.28 18.28
C THR A 63 -16.20 3.55 19.39
N ASN A 64 -16.90 3.10 20.44
CA ASN A 64 -16.27 2.36 21.54
C ASN A 64 -15.60 1.06 21.06
N LEU A 65 -16.24 0.29 20.17
CA LEU A 65 -15.67 -0.93 19.61
C LEU A 65 -14.39 -0.66 18.78
N LEU A 66 -14.40 0.39 17.96
CA LEU A 66 -13.23 0.82 17.18
C LEU A 66 -12.08 1.30 18.07
N GLU A 67 -12.37 2.02 19.15
CA GLU A 67 -11.36 2.45 20.13
C GLU A 67 -10.76 1.26 20.90
N GLU A 68 -11.59 0.29 21.30
CA GLU A 68 -11.12 -0.94 21.95
C GLU A 68 -10.25 -1.80 21.02
N GLU A 69 -10.60 -1.94 19.74
CA GLU A 69 -9.79 -2.65 18.74
C GLU A 69 -8.45 -1.96 18.50
N ASN A 70 -8.45 -0.64 18.28
CA ASN A 70 -7.22 0.13 18.09
C ASN A 70 -6.32 0.11 19.33
N ARG A 71 -6.89 0.14 20.54
CA ARG A 71 -6.13 0.02 21.79
C ARG A 71 -5.45 -1.35 21.89
N LYS A 72 -6.18 -2.45 21.69
CA LYS A 72 -5.61 -3.82 21.69
C LYS A 72 -4.49 -3.96 20.66
N LYS A 73 -4.68 -3.46 19.44
CA LYS A 73 -3.68 -3.51 18.38
C LYS A 73 -2.40 -2.73 18.72
N ASN A 74 -2.54 -1.57 19.37
CA ASN A 74 -1.40 -0.78 19.84
C ASN A 74 -0.69 -1.42 21.06
N GLU A 75 -1.43 -2.13 21.92
CA GLU A 75 -0.86 -2.90 23.04
C GLU A 75 -0.10 -4.14 22.53
N GLU A 76 -0.64 -4.88 21.55
CA GLU A 76 0.04 -5.99 20.87
C GLU A 76 1.33 -5.57 20.17
N LEU A 77 1.32 -4.43 19.45
CA LEU A 77 2.54 -3.89 18.83
C LEU A 77 3.62 -3.58 19.87
N ARG A 78 3.25 -2.94 21.00
CA ARG A 78 4.18 -2.62 22.09
C ARG A 78 4.70 -3.86 22.83
N ALA A 79 3.88 -4.90 22.98
CA ALA A 79 4.30 -6.17 23.56
C ALA A 79 5.29 -6.92 22.67
N ASN A 80 5.14 -6.84 21.35
CA ASN A 80 6.06 -7.45 20.39
C ASN A 80 7.42 -6.72 20.35
N ASP A 81 7.44 -5.39 20.39
CA ASP A 81 8.69 -4.61 20.45
C ASP A 81 9.50 -4.88 21.73
N ALA A 82 8.82 -5.13 22.87
CA ALA A 82 9.47 -5.44 24.15
C ALA A 82 10.21 -6.80 24.15
N ASN A 83 9.85 -7.74 23.27
CA ASN A 83 10.49 -9.05 23.17
C ASN A 83 11.72 -9.07 22.24
N ALA A 84 12.04 -7.95 21.59
CA ALA A 84 13.21 -7.82 20.71
C ALA A 84 14.46 -7.24 21.41
N HIS A 85 14.33 -6.78 22.66
CA HIS A 85 15.40 -6.08 23.40
C HIS A 85 15.80 -6.79 24.71
N SER A 86 16.12 -8.08 24.61
CA SER A 86 16.77 -8.87 25.67
C SER A 86 18.00 -9.64 25.18
N VAL A 87 18.86 -8.95 24.41
CA VAL A 87 20.25 -9.38 24.20
C VAL A 87 21.13 -8.54 25.12
N GLU A 88 21.41 -9.07 26.31
CA GLU A 88 22.42 -8.50 27.20
C GLU A 88 23.81 -8.61 26.55
N THR A 89 24.53 -7.50 26.57
CA THR A 89 25.95 -7.41 26.23
C THR A 89 26.81 -8.14 27.26
N ASN A 90 27.81 -8.90 26.80
CA ASN A 90 29.07 -9.07 27.52
C ASN A 90 30.22 -9.26 26.51
N ASP A 91 31.35 -8.63 26.80
CA ASP A 91 32.55 -8.52 25.96
C ASP A 91 33.59 -9.64 26.24
N GLU A 92 34.69 -9.60 25.47
CA GLU A 92 36.01 -10.24 25.67
C GLU A 92 36.29 -11.65 25.08
N VAL A 93 36.94 -11.66 23.89
CA VAL A 93 38.32 -12.20 23.62
C VAL A 93 38.72 -13.52 24.35
N ASP A 94 39.06 -14.65 23.71
CA ASP A 94 40.15 -14.83 22.72
C ASP A 94 40.18 -16.24 22.03
N GLN A 95 40.94 -16.31 20.92
CA GLN A 95 41.78 -17.40 20.40
C GLN A 95 41.33 -18.89 20.19
N ASN A 96 41.53 -19.30 18.91
CA ASN A 96 42.26 -20.50 18.44
C ASN A 96 41.49 -21.81 18.06
N GLY A 97 42.00 -22.54 17.05
CA GLY A 97 41.80 -24.00 16.89
C GLY A 97 41.03 -24.56 15.68
N GLU A 98 41.73 -24.72 14.55
CA GLU A 98 41.72 -25.88 13.61
C GLU A 98 40.44 -26.57 13.03
N ASN A 99 40.47 -26.77 11.70
CA ASN A 99 40.25 -28.02 10.93
C ASN A 99 39.28 -29.11 11.48
N THR A 100 38.38 -29.75 10.70
CA THR A 100 38.51 -30.19 9.30
C THR A 100 37.19 -30.70 8.70
N SER A 101 37.02 -30.51 7.38
CA SER A 101 36.26 -31.33 6.41
C SER A 101 35.14 -32.31 6.83
N SER A 102 33.98 -32.20 6.14
CA SER A 102 33.30 -33.38 5.57
C SER A 102 32.73 -33.07 4.16
N ARG A 103 32.54 -34.11 3.33
CA ARG A 103 32.43 -34.02 1.86
C ARG A 103 31.07 -34.49 1.32
N LYS A 104 30.70 -33.96 0.14
CA LYS A 104 29.81 -34.56 -0.89
C LYS A 104 28.33 -34.77 -0.49
N ARG A 105 27.37 -34.40 -1.33
CA ARG A 105 27.05 -35.15 -2.58
C ARG A 105 26.46 -34.29 -3.69
N ARG A 106 26.90 -34.56 -4.93
CA ARG A 106 26.24 -34.23 -6.21
C ARG A 106 25.60 -35.51 -6.78
N ASN A 107 24.44 -35.38 -7.43
CA ASN A 107 24.01 -36.05 -8.69
C ASN A 107 22.47 -35.98 -8.82
N SER A 108 21.83 -36.14 -9.99
CA SER A 108 22.21 -35.88 -11.39
C SER A 108 20.98 -36.17 -12.29
N GLN A 109 20.75 -35.32 -13.30
CA GLN A 109 20.16 -35.63 -14.64
C GLN A 109 18.83 -36.41 -14.80
N ASN A 110 17.91 -35.80 -15.56
CA ASN A 110 17.37 -36.25 -16.86
C ASN A 110 16.71 -35.02 -17.50
N LYS A 111 16.97 -34.51 -18.72
CA LYS A 111 17.33 -35.05 -20.06
C LYS A 111 16.14 -35.53 -20.90
N ALA A 112 15.61 -34.63 -21.73
CA ALA A 112 14.91 -34.92 -22.98
C ALA A 112 15.42 -33.96 -24.08
N LYS A 113 15.50 -34.42 -25.33
CA LYS A 113 16.10 -33.73 -26.48
C LYS A 113 15.03 -33.21 -27.46
N GLY A 114 15.37 -32.17 -28.23
CA GLY A 114 14.62 -31.70 -29.40
C GLY A 114 15.53 -30.89 -30.35
N GLU A 115 15.78 -31.42 -31.56
CA GLU A 115 16.86 -31.05 -32.50
C GLU A 115 16.29 -31.24 -33.94
N VAL A 116 16.50 -30.42 -35.00
CA VAL A 116 17.29 -29.18 -35.28
C VAL A 116 16.36 -28.17 -36.04
N VAL A 117 16.74 -26.97 -36.53
CA VAL A 117 17.38 -26.69 -37.85
C VAL A 117 17.70 -25.18 -37.98
N LYS A 118 18.89 -24.84 -38.50
CA LYS A 118 19.29 -23.48 -38.92
C LYS A 118 18.56 -23.02 -40.20
N LYS A 119 18.38 -21.70 -40.38
CA LYS A 119 18.72 -21.03 -41.64
C LYS A 119 19.16 -19.59 -41.40
N GLU A 120 20.26 -19.22 -42.04
CA GLU A 120 20.86 -17.88 -42.04
C GLU A 120 20.24 -17.05 -43.18
N ASN A 121 20.27 -15.72 -43.04
CA ASN A 121 20.48 -14.78 -44.15
C ASN A 121 20.79 -13.39 -43.59
N LEU A 122 22.07 -13.03 -43.62
CA LEU A 122 22.56 -11.66 -43.54
C LEU A 122 22.54 -11.09 -44.96
N ASN A 123 22.03 -9.88 -45.13
CA ASN A 123 22.37 -9.05 -46.29
C ASN A 123 23.05 -7.79 -45.77
N ASP A 124 24.37 -7.71 -45.99
CA ASP A 124 25.06 -6.44 -46.07
C ASP A 124 24.52 -5.67 -47.28
N ASP A 125 24.33 -4.35 -47.13
CA ASP A 125 24.48 -3.46 -48.28
C ASP A 125 25.27 -2.22 -47.87
N LYS A 126 26.51 -2.19 -48.38
CA LYS A 126 27.55 -1.22 -48.02
C LYS A 126 27.89 -0.42 -49.27
N SER A 127 27.10 0.61 -49.55
CA SER A 127 27.49 1.64 -50.52
C SER A 127 28.24 2.78 -49.83
N SER A 128 29.31 3.25 -50.46
CA SER A 128 30.20 4.28 -49.95
C SER A 128 30.29 5.43 -50.94
N SER A 129 30.37 6.65 -50.41
CA SER A 129 30.99 7.77 -51.13
C SER A 129 31.62 8.70 -50.10
N ALA A 130 32.95 8.84 -50.20
CA ALA A 130 33.71 9.79 -49.42
C ALA A 130 33.88 11.08 -50.22
N GLN A 131 33.87 12.23 -49.55
CA GLN A 131 34.74 13.35 -49.90
C GLN A 131 35.24 14.05 -48.63
N SER A 132 36.53 14.32 -48.59
CA SER A 132 37.17 15.34 -47.76
C SER A 132 36.76 16.74 -48.30
N ASP A 133 36.86 17.85 -47.57
CA ASP A 133 38.13 18.34 -47.05
C ASP A 133 38.01 19.47 -46.02
N SER A 134 39.17 19.82 -45.47
CA SER A 134 39.37 20.83 -44.43
C SER A 134 38.89 22.26 -44.78
N ASN A 135 38.45 23.00 -43.76
CA ASN A 135 39.09 24.29 -43.49
C ASN A 135 38.88 24.82 -42.06
N ASP A 136 39.88 25.57 -41.64
CA ASP A 136 40.02 26.23 -40.35
C ASP A 136 38.97 27.32 -40.13
N ARG A 137 38.53 27.49 -38.87
CA ARG A 137 38.45 28.82 -38.23
C ARG A 137 38.09 28.73 -36.75
N SER A 138 39.05 29.12 -35.92
CA SER A 138 38.81 29.53 -34.55
C SER A 138 37.75 30.62 -34.46
N SER A 139 36.73 30.40 -33.62
CA SER A 139 35.97 31.51 -33.05
C SER A 139 35.72 31.26 -31.57
N SER A 140 36.41 32.05 -30.75
CA SER A 140 36.48 31.93 -29.30
C SER A 140 35.19 32.37 -28.60
N LYS A 141 34.07 31.70 -28.90
CA LYS A 141 32.90 31.75 -28.03
C LYS A 141 33.21 30.95 -26.76
N LYS A 142 33.81 31.63 -25.78
CA LYS A 142 33.74 31.25 -24.36
C LYS A 142 32.30 30.82 -24.12
N ARG A 143 32.07 29.52 -23.90
CA ARG A 143 30.77 29.03 -23.44
C ARG A 143 30.49 29.77 -22.15
N LYS A 144 29.59 30.75 -22.21
CA LYS A 144 28.99 31.35 -21.02
C LYS A 144 28.44 30.15 -20.25
N LYS A 145 29.00 29.85 -19.09
CA LYS A 145 28.38 28.91 -18.17
C LYS A 145 27.08 29.59 -17.77
N ASN A 146 26.01 29.28 -18.50
CA ASN A 146 24.68 29.44 -17.98
C ASN A 146 24.61 28.43 -16.86
N ASP A 147 24.88 28.88 -15.64
CA ASP A 147 24.45 28.23 -14.40
C ASP A 147 22.91 28.38 -14.26
N GLU A 148 22.19 28.20 -15.36
CA GLU A 148 20.75 27.95 -15.33
C GLU A 148 20.56 26.60 -14.63
N PRO A 149 19.76 26.54 -13.56
CA PRO A 149 19.59 25.30 -12.83
C PRO A 149 19.02 24.24 -13.76
N LEU A 150 19.81 23.19 -14.02
CA LEU A 150 19.38 22.04 -14.82
C LEU A 150 18.02 21.54 -14.28
N SER A 151 17.03 21.49 -15.17
CA SER A 151 15.69 20.99 -14.85
C SER A 151 15.77 19.64 -14.14
N ALA A 152 14.89 19.40 -13.15
CA ALA A 152 14.80 18.15 -12.41
C ALA A 152 14.80 16.93 -13.36
N ARG A 153 14.10 17.02 -14.50
CA ARG A 153 14.11 16.00 -15.56
C ARG A 153 15.51 15.65 -16.06
N LYS A 154 16.36 16.64 -16.33
CA LYS A 154 17.75 16.41 -16.79
C LYS A 154 18.64 15.89 -15.67
N LYS A 155 18.45 16.35 -14.43
CA LYS A 155 19.18 15.88 -13.25
C LYS A 155 18.89 14.42 -12.93
N GLN A 156 17.64 13.99 -13.08
CA GLN A 156 17.19 12.64 -12.73
C GLN A 156 17.24 11.64 -13.90
N ALA A 157 17.46 12.10 -15.14
CA ALA A 157 17.41 11.28 -16.36
C ALA A 157 18.29 10.01 -16.37
N ASN A 158 19.42 10.02 -15.65
CA ASN A 158 20.41 8.94 -15.66
C ASN A 158 20.76 8.45 -14.24
N VAL A 159 19.86 8.65 -13.26
CA VAL A 159 20.15 8.34 -11.84
C VAL A 159 20.08 6.84 -11.53
N MET A 160 19.21 6.09 -12.21
CA MET A 160 19.06 4.64 -12.04
C MET A 160 18.42 4.03 -13.30
N THR A 161 18.25 2.70 -13.31
CA THR A 161 17.51 1.96 -14.35
C THR A 161 16.05 1.76 -13.94
N LYS A 162 15.18 1.31 -14.86
CA LYS A 162 13.76 1.03 -14.53
C LYS A 162 13.62 -0.21 -13.65
N ASP A 163 14.41 -1.24 -13.95
CA ASP A 163 14.39 -2.51 -13.21
C ASP A 163 14.91 -2.31 -11.79
N TYR A 164 16.02 -1.56 -11.62
CA TYR A 164 16.53 -1.19 -10.31
C TYR A 164 15.47 -0.45 -9.46
N PHE A 165 14.68 0.45 -10.07
CA PHE A 165 13.58 1.09 -9.37
C PHE A 165 12.51 0.09 -8.93
N LEU A 166 12.11 -0.86 -9.77
CA LEU A 166 11.09 -1.86 -9.38
C LEU A 166 11.58 -2.81 -8.28
N ASP A 167 12.84 -3.22 -8.32
CA ASP A 167 13.43 -4.16 -7.35
C ASP A 167 13.70 -3.51 -5.98
N ASN A 168 13.90 -2.19 -5.92
CA ASN A 168 14.36 -1.47 -4.71
C ASN A 168 13.37 -0.41 -4.19
N ALA A 169 12.33 -0.04 -4.94
CA ALA A 169 11.34 0.92 -4.45
C ALA A 169 10.38 0.25 -3.47
N GLU A 170 10.28 0.81 -2.26
CA GLU A 170 9.25 0.41 -1.29
C GLU A 170 7.87 0.95 -1.70
N SER A 171 6.81 0.27 -1.28
CA SER A 171 5.44 0.74 -1.45
C SER A 171 5.19 1.98 -0.58
N LEU A 172 4.64 3.05 -1.15
CA LEU A 172 4.31 4.25 -0.37
C LEU A 172 3.01 4.03 0.42
N LEU A 173 3.08 4.24 1.74
CA LEU A 173 1.89 4.28 2.60
C LEU A 173 1.36 5.72 2.68
N CYS A 174 0.09 5.90 2.31
CA CYS A 174 -0.59 7.18 2.31
C CYS A 174 -1.87 7.08 3.15
N ASN A 175 -1.95 7.88 4.22
CA ASN A 175 -3.16 7.98 5.04
C ASN A 175 -3.94 9.22 4.61
N ILE A 176 -5.17 9.06 4.15
CA ILE A 176 -6.07 10.20 3.84
C ILE A 176 -6.87 10.61 5.08
N SER A 177 -7.19 9.63 5.93
CA SER A 177 -7.77 9.80 7.26
C SER A 177 -7.30 8.65 8.14
N ASP A 178 -7.60 8.70 9.44
CA ASP A 178 -7.16 7.69 10.41
C ASP A 178 -7.58 6.26 10.03
N ASN A 179 -8.72 6.13 9.35
CA ASN A 179 -9.32 4.88 8.90
C ASN A 179 -9.00 4.50 7.45
N ILE A 180 -8.46 5.42 6.64
CA ILE A 180 -8.20 5.20 5.20
C ILE A 180 -6.69 5.23 4.97
N LYS A 181 -6.09 4.04 5.08
CA LYS A 181 -4.67 3.76 4.82
C LYS A 181 -4.54 3.09 3.46
N LEU A 182 -3.71 3.66 2.59
CA LEU A 182 -3.59 3.27 1.19
C LEU A 182 -2.15 2.87 0.89
N LYS A 183 -1.97 1.76 0.18
CA LYS A 183 -0.66 1.28 -0.27
C LYS A 183 -0.53 1.54 -1.77
N LEU A 184 0.43 2.39 -2.15
CA LEU A 184 0.75 2.64 -3.55
C LEU A 184 1.93 1.75 -3.93
N GLU A 185 1.73 0.85 -4.89
CA GLU A 185 2.79 -0.06 -5.33
C GLU A 185 3.68 0.58 -6.41
N PRO A 186 4.99 0.30 -6.40
CA PRO A 186 5.89 0.67 -7.49
C PRO A 186 5.44 0.05 -8.82
N ARG A 187 5.57 0.82 -9.90
CA ARG A 187 5.03 0.47 -11.21
C ARG A 187 5.75 1.20 -12.35
N ILE A 188 5.87 0.51 -13.49
CA ILE A 188 6.09 1.15 -14.80
C ILE A 188 4.73 1.49 -15.43
N PHE A 189 4.55 2.75 -15.82
CA PHE A 189 3.38 3.23 -16.56
C PHE A 189 3.51 2.93 -18.04
N SER A 190 2.39 2.76 -18.75
CA SER A 190 2.34 2.54 -20.21
C SER A 190 3.03 3.65 -21.02
N THR A 191 3.18 4.85 -20.45
CA THR A 191 3.91 5.96 -21.08
C THR A 191 5.44 5.92 -20.90
N GLY A 192 5.96 4.82 -20.34
CA GLY A 192 7.39 4.55 -20.13
C GLY A 192 8.01 5.20 -18.89
N SER A 193 7.24 5.89 -18.03
CA SER A 193 7.72 6.40 -16.73
C SER A 193 7.59 5.36 -15.63
N CYS A 194 8.34 5.53 -14.55
CA CYS A 194 8.20 4.79 -13.30
C CYS A 194 7.56 5.66 -12.21
N GLY A 195 7.07 5.02 -11.14
CA GLY A 195 6.56 5.67 -9.95
C GLY A 195 5.65 4.74 -9.17
N TRP A 196 4.64 5.29 -8.50
CA TRP A 196 3.71 4.53 -7.67
C TRP A 196 2.26 4.80 -8.07
N HIS A 197 1.44 3.76 -8.03
CA HIS A 197 0.03 3.83 -8.42
C HIS A 197 -0.85 3.10 -7.41
N MET A 198 -1.98 3.69 -7.06
CA MET A 198 -3.07 3.03 -6.35
C MET A 198 -4.41 3.41 -6.99
N MET A 199 -5.31 2.44 -7.06
CA MET A 199 -6.70 2.61 -7.47
C MET A 199 -7.55 1.72 -6.57
N ASP A 200 -8.51 2.31 -5.87
CA ASP A 200 -9.42 1.58 -4.98
C ASP A 200 -10.81 2.26 -4.93
N LYS A 201 -11.78 1.62 -4.30
CA LYS A 201 -13.11 2.18 -4.02
C LYS A 201 -13.31 2.31 -2.51
N VAL A 202 -13.41 3.55 -2.05
CA VAL A 202 -13.53 3.91 -0.64
C VAL A 202 -14.90 4.53 -0.37
N TYR A 203 -15.54 4.16 0.74
CA TYR A 203 -16.72 4.88 1.21
C TYR A 203 -16.28 6.16 1.94
N LEU A 204 -16.74 7.31 1.46
CA LEU A 204 -16.50 8.61 2.11
C LEU A 204 -17.83 9.17 2.62
N LEU A 205 -17.81 9.72 3.84
CA LEU A 205 -18.94 10.40 4.44
C LEU A 205 -19.04 11.82 3.86
N VAL A 206 -20.16 12.14 3.21
CA VAL A 206 -20.46 13.46 2.65
C VAL A 206 -21.78 13.93 3.27
N GLY A 207 -21.68 14.79 4.28
CA GLY A 207 -22.81 15.10 5.16
C GLY A 207 -23.23 13.84 5.93
N ASP A 208 -24.50 13.45 5.84
CA ASP A 208 -25.05 12.26 6.49
C ASP A 208 -25.00 10.98 5.61
N HIS A 209 -24.38 11.06 4.42
CA HIS A 209 -24.39 9.98 3.43
C HIS A 209 -23.01 9.35 3.21
N ASN A 210 -22.92 8.02 3.34
CA ASN A 210 -21.76 7.26 2.89
C ASN A 210 -21.85 7.06 1.37
N VAL A 211 -20.93 7.67 0.64
CA VAL A 211 -20.85 7.63 -0.83
C VAL A 211 -19.68 6.73 -1.24
N LEU A 212 -19.91 5.79 -2.15
CA LEU A 212 -18.83 4.97 -2.72
C LEU A 212 -18.05 5.78 -3.76
N CYS A 213 -16.85 6.23 -3.39
CA CYS A 213 -15.96 7.01 -4.23
C CYS A 213 -14.89 6.10 -4.86
N GLN A 214 -14.62 6.27 -6.16
CA GLN A 214 -13.43 5.70 -6.78
C GLN A 214 -12.25 6.65 -6.55
N LEU A 215 -11.20 6.16 -5.91
CA LEU A 215 -10.01 6.90 -5.56
C LEU A 215 -8.82 6.40 -6.37
N CYS A 216 -8.08 7.32 -6.98
CA CYS A 216 -6.85 7.02 -7.72
C CYS A 216 -5.74 7.97 -7.29
N ILE A 217 -4.56 7.44 -6.97
CA ILE A 217 -3.36 8.23 -6.73
C ILE A 217 -2.26 7.78 -7.69
N ASN A 218 -1.70 8.76 -8.40
CA ASN A 218 -0.59 8.59 -9.33
C ASN A 218 0.60 9.44 -8.87
N CYS A 219 1.66 8.79 -8.41
CA CYS A 219 2.98 9.40 -8.24
C CYS A 219 3.87 8.98 -9.41
N SER A 220 4.49 9.93 -10.11
CA SER A 220 5.39 9.64 -11.24
C SER A 220 6.76 10.26 -10.99
N VAL A 221 7.82 9.47 -11.11
CA VAL A 221 9.19 9.96 -10.94
C VAL A 221 9.60 10.78 -12.17
N ILE A 222 10.00 12.03 -11.92
CA ILE A 222 10.44 12.96 -12.96
C ILE A 222 11.75 12.44 -13.59
N GLY A 223 11.84 12.50 -14.93
CA GLY A 223 13.02 11.99 -15.67
C GLY A 223 13.04 10.49 -15.94
N SER A 224 12.31 9.67 -15.17
CA SER A 224 12.37 8.19 -15.23
C SER A 224 12.07 7.54 -16.59
N LYS A 225 11.44 8.27 -17.52
CA LYS A 225 11.27 7.80 -18.92
C LYS A 225 12.60 7.52 -19.63
N GLN A 226 13.68 8.18 -19.20
CA GLN A 226 15.01 8.08 -19.79
C GLN A 226 15.91 7.05 -19.10
N TRP A 227 15.44 6.44 -18.01
CA TRP A 227 16.11 5.31 -17.37
C TRP A 227 16.09 4.12 -18.32
N ASN A 228 17.24 3.49 -18.54
CA ASN A 228 17.39 2.26 -19.31
C ASN A 228 17.98 1.22 -18.37
#